data_AF-A0A7S2VYD4-F1
#
_entry.id   AF-A0A7S2VYD4-F1
#
_cell.length_a   1.000
_cell.length_b   1.000
_cell.length_c   1.000
_cell.angle_alpha   90.00
_cell.angle_beta   90.00
_cell.angle_gamma   90.00
#
_symmetry.space_group_name_H-M   'P 1'
#
loop_
_entity.id
_entity.type
_entity.pdbx_description
1 polymer ?
#
loop_
_entity_poly.entity_id
_entity_poly.type
_entity_poly.pdbx_seq_one_letter_code
_entity_poly.pdbx_strand_id
1 'polypeptide(L)'
;AYHIGVESTRGALRFTYKLERGAAPLGSCALNVARLAGFPPGILTRAAHVAHTVNFNRASGAAVDGDNRAISSYVPPEQLLSQREHVALHALCSDAAVCGDAEALGDGAAWARAFYALWLECSALARKS
;
A
#
# COMPACT_ATOMS: atom_id res chain seq x y z
N ALA A 1 1.35 -30.45 2.90
CA ALA A 1 0.82 -29.15 3.40
C ALA A 1 -0.70 -29.14 3.23
N TYR A 2 -1.42 -28.57 4.19
CA TYR A 2 -2.84 -28.30 4.11
C TYR A 2 -3.06 -26.81 4.42
N HIS A 3 -4.15 -26.22 3.94
CA HIS A 3 -4.51 -24.83 4.24
C HIS A 3 -6.03 -24.69 4.41
N ILE A 4 -6.47 -23.56 4.98
CA ILE A 4 -7.89 -23.20 5.05
C ILE A 4 -8.27 -22.42 3.80
N GLY A 5 -9.32 -22.85 3.10
CA GLY A 5 -9.81 -22.20 1.89
C GLY A 5 -10.36 -20.80 2.16
N VAL A 6 -9.95 -19.83 1.34
CA VAL A 6 -10.39 -18.43 1.40
C VAL A 6 -10.80 -17.97 0.01
N GLU A 7 -11.93 -17.27 -0.06
CA GLU A 7 -12.43 -16.66 -1.30
C GLU A 7 -12.43 -15.14 -1.16
N SER A 8 -11.81 -14.47 -2.14
CA SER A 8 -11.88 -13.01 -2.26
C SER A 8 -13.14 -12.62 -3.01
N THR A 9 -14.01 -11.86 -2.36
CA THR A 9 -15.22 -11.27 -2.96
C THR A 9 -15.05 -9.76 -3.05
N ARG A 10 -15.82 -9.05 -3.89
CA ARG A 10 -15.66 -7.60 -4.13
C ARG A 10 -15.69 -6.81 -2.80
N GLY A 11 -14.51 -6.53 -2.25
CA GLY A 11 -14.34 -5.81 -1.00
C GLY A 11 -14.35 -6.65 0.28
N ALA A 12 -14.40 -7.98 0.24
CA ALA A 12 -14.43 -8.82 1.45
C ALA A 12 -13.67 -10.16 1.28
N LEU A 13 -13.24 -10.74 2.39
CA LEU A 13 -12.67 -12.09 2.45
C LEU A 13 -13.67 -13.05 3.10
N ARG A 14 -14.02 -14.12 2.41
CA ARG A 14 -14.85 -15.20 2.95
C ARG A 14 -13.96 -16.40 3.28
N PHE A 15 -13.85 -16.71 4.57
CA PHE A 15 -13.23 -17.95 5.02
C PHE A 15 -14.24 -19.09 4.84
N THR A 16 -13.87 -20.10 4.07
CA THR A 16 -14.75 -21.26 3.82
C THR A 16 -14.68 -22.30 4.94
N TYR A 17 -13.66 -22.18 5.80
CA TYR A 17 -13.34 -23.12 6.88
C TYR A 17 -13.17 -24.58 6.41
N LYS A 18 -12.93 -24.79 5.11
CA LYS A 18 -12.59 -26.08 4.53
C LYS A 18 -11.08 -26.28 4.56
N LEU A 19 -10.66 -27.47 4.98
CA LEU A 19 -9.25 -27.86 4.95
C LEU A 19 -8.93 -28.45 3.58
N GLU A 20 -8.05 -27.80 2.84
CA GLU A 20 -7.67 -28.17 1.47
C GLU A 20 -6.23 -28.68 1.42
N ARG A 21 -5.97 -29.64 0.52
CA ARG A 21 -4.62 -30.17 0.29
C ARG A 21 -3.79 -29.22 -0.55
N GLY A 22 -2.53 -29.03 -0.17
CA GLY A 22 -1.58 -28.17 -0.87
C GLY A 22 -1.30 -26.86 -0.15
N ALA A 23 -0.41 -26.06 -0.72
CA ALA A 23 -0.14 -24.70 -0.24
C ALA A 23 -1.31 -23.77 -0.57
N ALA A 24 -1.49 -22.72 0.24
CA ALA A 24 -2.54 -21.73 -0.01
C ALA A 24 -2.28 -20.99 -1.34
N PRO A 25 -3.22 -21.02 -2.30
CA PRO A 25 -3.01 -20.49 -3.65
C PRO A 25 -2.91 -18.97 -3.69
N LEU A 26 -3.55 -18.29 -2.73
CA LEU A 26 -3.57 -16.82 -2.62
C LEU A 26 -2.43 -16.27 -1.74
N GLY A 27 -1.59 -17.13 -1.17
CA GLY A 27 -0.59 -16.72 -0.18
C GLY A 27 -1.22 -16.11 1.08
N SER A 28 -0.53 -15.13 1.68
CA SER A 28 -0.99 -14.46 2.90
C SER A 28 -2.11 -13.45 2.61
N CYS A 29 -3.20 -13.53 3.37
CA CYS A 29 -4.33 -12.59 3.29
C CYS A 29 -4.20 -11.39 4.25
N ALA A 30 -3.08 -11.24 4.96
CA ALA A 30 -2.93 -10.31 6.08
C ALA A 30 -3.22 -8.84 5.71
N LEU A 31 -2.76 -8.37 4.54
CA LEU A 31 -3.01 -7.00 4.08
C LEU A 31 -4.48 -6.73 3.77
N ASN A 32 -5.17 -7.70 3.19
CA ASN A 32 -6.62 -7.59 2.96
C ASN A 32 -7.39 -7.56 4.28
N VAL A 33 -6.99 -8.35 5.27
CA VAL A 33 -7.59 -8.31 6.62
C VAL A 33 -7.32 -6.97 7.31
N ALA A 34 -6.10 -6.45 7.24
CA ALA A 34 -5.76 -5.15 7.81
C ALA A 34 -6.57 -4.01 7.16
N ARG A 35 -6.79 -4.07 5.84
CA ARG A 35 -7.69 -3.15 5.14
C ARG A 35 -9.12 -3.24 5.66
N LEU A 36 -9.66 -4.44 5.83
CA LEU A 36 -11.00 -4.65 6.39
C LEU A 36 -11.12 -4.17 7.85
N ALA A 37 -10.03 -4.24 8.61
CA ALA A 37 -9.95 -3.73 9.98
C ALA A 37 -9.81 -2.20 10.05
N GLY A 38 -9.84 -1.48 8.91
CA GLY A 38 -9.80 -0.03 8.87
C GLY A 38 -8.40 0.57 9.01
N PHE A 39 -7.34 -0.19 8.73
CA PHE A 39 -5.99 0.36 8.75
C PHE A 39 -5.84 1.49 7.72
N PRO A 40 -5.16 2.59 8.05
CA PRO A 40 -4.93 3.69 7.13
C PRO A 40 -4.24 3.23 5.83
N PRO A 41 -4.67 3.71 4.66
CA PRO A 41 -4.09 3.34 3.36
C PRO A 41 -2.58 3.52 3.30
N GLY A 42 -2.04 4.61 3.88
CA GLY A 42 -0.60 4.85 3.92
C GLY A 42 0.20 3.79 4.70
N ILE A 43 -0.38 3.21 5.77
CA ILE A 43 0.24 2.10 6.51
C ILE A 43 0.21 0.82 5.68
N LEU A 44 -0.91 0.55 5.00
CA LEU A 44 -1.07 -0.64 4.16
C LEU A 44 -0.10 -0.62 2.96
N THR A 45 0.10 0.53 2.33
CA THR A 45 1.08 0.68 1.24
C THR A 45 2.50 0.39 1.71
N ARG A 46 2.89 0.88 2.90
CA ARG A 46 4.21 0.58 3.49
C ARG A 46 4.37 -0.90 3.83
N ALA A 47 3.35 -1.50 4.44
CA ALA A 47 3.36 -2.92 4.78
C ALA A 47 3.42 -3.81 3.53
N ALA A 48 2.70 -3.46 2.46
CA ALA A 48 2.79 -4.14 1.16
C ALA A 48 4.19 -4.03 0.56
N HIS A 49 4.78 -2.83 0.59
CA HIS A 49 6.13 -2.61 0.09
C HIS A 49 7.17 -3.47 0.83
N VAL A 50 7.09 -3.52 2.17
CA VAL A 50 7.97 -4.40 2.98
C VAL A 50 7.72 -5.87 2.64
N ALA A 51 6.47 -6.30 2.49
CA ALA A 51 6.15 -7.69 2.16
C ALA A 51 6.70 -8.12 0.78
N HIS A 52 6.83 -7.19 -0.18
CA HIS A 52 7.39 -7.45 -1.51
C HIS A 52 8.92 -7.33 -1.58
N THR A 53 9.52 -6.47 -0.76
CA THR A 53 10.98 -6.24 -0.75
C THR A 53 11.71 -7.21 0.17
N VAL A 54 11.05 -7.70 1.22
CA VAL A 54 11.61 -8.71 2.10
C VAL A 54 11.38 -10.08 1.48
N ASN A 55 12.44 -10.64 0.88
CA ASN A 55 12.49 -12.05 0.55
C ASN A 55 12.49 -12.85 1.86
N PHE A 56 11.32 -13.28 2.31
CA PHE A 56 11.19 -14.34 3.30
C PHE A 56 11.55 -15.67 2.65
N ASN A 57 12.81 -15.86 2.25
CA ASN A 57 13.36 -17.15 1.86
C ASN A 57 13.48 -18.03 3.12
N ARG A 58 12.34 -18.42 3.70
CA ARG A 58 12.24 -19.64 4.48
C ARG A 58 11.90 -20.76 3.52
N ALA A 59 12.91 -21.26 2.84
CA ALA A 59 12.89 -22.67 2.48
C ALA A 59 12.78 -23.45 3.79
N SER A 60 11.63 -24.08 3.99
CA SER A 60 11.47 -25.38 4.64
C SER A 60 12.44 -25.70 5.79
N GLY A 61 12.01 -25.47 7.04
CA GLY A 61 12.30 -26.41 8.13
C GLY A 61 13.63 -26.34 8.88
N ALA A 62 14.49 -25.33 8.68
CA ALA A 62 15.67 -25.16 9.55
C ALA A 62 15.41 -24.08 10.61
N ALA A 63 15.28 -24.49 11.87
CA ALA A 63 15.57 -23.60 12.99
C ALA A 63 17.07 -23.29 12.93
N VAL A 64 17.42 -22.04 12.62
CA VAL A 64 18.80 -21.58 12.65
C VAL A 64 18.87 -20.50 13.72
N ASP A 65 19.48 -20.87 14.84
CA ASP A 65 20.06 -19.95 15.79
C ASP A 65 20.98 -18.97 15.04
N GLY A 66 20.93 -17.69 15.42
CA GLY A 66 21.87 -16.68 14.95
C GLY A 66 21.31 -15.75 13.88
N ASP A 67 20.76 -14.64 14.34
CA ASP A 67 21.01 -13.26 13.90
C ASP A 67 21.12 -12.87 12.41
N ASN A 68 20.69 -13.72 11.47
CA ASN A 68 20.55 -13.34 10.06
C ASN A 68 19.18 -12.71 9.81
N ARG A 69 18.89 -11.58 10.48
CA ARG A 69 17.92 -10.62 9.96
C ARG A 69 18.51 -10.08 8.67
N ALA A 70 17.98 -10.51 7.52
CA ALA A 70 18.22 -9.83 6.27
C ALA A 70 17.88 -8.35 6.47
N ILE A 71 18.92 -7.51 6.62
CA ILE A 71 18.76 -6.08 6.87
C ILE A 71 18.18 -5.51 5.57
N SER A 72 16.92 -5.08 5.64
CA SER A 72 16.26 -4.39 4.55
C SER A 72 17.13 -3.22 4.10
N SER A 73 17.40 -3.12 2.80
CA SER A 73 18.09 -1.96 2.21
C SER A 73 17.23 -0.69 2.23
N TYR A 74 16.01 -0.79 2.75
CA TYR A 74 15.13 0.35 2.97
C TYR A 74 15.69 1.25 4.06
N VAL A 75 16.19 2.41 3.65
CA VAL A 75 16.46 3.52 4.55
C VAL A 75 15.14 4.26 4.73
N PRO A 76 14.50 4.20 5.93
CA PRO A 76 13.32 5.00 6.18
C PRO A 76 13.68 6.49 6.04
N PRO A 77 12.78 7.31 5.48
CA PRO A 77 13.02 8.75 5.41
C PRO A 77 13.19 9.31 6.83
N GLU A 78 14.14 10.22 7.02
CA GLU A 78 14.45 10.83 8.32
C GLU A 78 13.24 11.59 8.91
N GLN A 79 12.36 12.09 8.04
CA GLN A 79 11.10 12.71 8.40
C GLN A 79 9.96 12.11 7.60
N LEU A 80 8.89 11.78 8.31
CA LEU A 80 7.63 11.36 7.70
C LEU A 80 6.85 12.59 7.27
N LEU A 81 6.10 12.47 6.17
CA LEU A 81 5.11 13.45 5.79
C LEU A 81 4.09 13.63 6.93
N SER A 82 3.84 14.88 7.30
CA SER A 82 2.69 15.26 8.09
C SER A 82 1.39 14.82 7.41
N GLN A 83 0.32 14.72 8.17
CA GLN A 83 -0.98 14.32 7.62
C GLN A 83 -1.44 15.23 6.48
N ARG A 84 -1.14 16.54 6.56
CA ARG A 84 -1.46 17.51 5.51
C ARG A 84 -0.67 17.24 4.23
N GLU A 85 0.64 17.01 4.35
CA GLU A 85 1.49 16.65 3.21
C GLU A 85 1.06 15.33 2.56
N HIS A 86 0.67 14.35 3.36
CA HIS A 86 0.18 13.08 2.85
C HIS A 86 -1.13 13.23 2.07
N VAL A 87 -2.06 14.07 2.55
CA VAL A 87 -3.32 14.36 1.83
C VAL A 87 -3.03 15.11 0.53
N ALA A 88 -2.14 16.09 0.53
CA ALA A 88 -1.76 16.83 -0.67
C ALA A 88 -1.09 15.93 -1.72
N LEU A 89 -0.15 15.07 -1.29
CA LEU A 89 0.50 14.10 -2.17
C LEU A 89 -0.52 13.10 -2.75
N HIS A 90 -1.43 12.59 -1.92
CA HIS A 90 -2.48 11.68 -2.38
C HIS A 90 -3.39 12.35 -3.41
N ALA A 91 -3.80 13.60 -3.17
CA ALA A 91 -4.61 14.37 -4.12
C ALA A 91 -3.88 14.58 -5.45
N LEU A 92 -2.58 14.91 -5.41
CA LEU A 92 -1.76 15.09 -6.61
C LEU A 92 -1.63 13.79 -7.41
N CYS A 93 -1.35 12.67 -6.73
CA CYS A 93 -1.22 11.36 -7.38
C CYS A 93 -2.55 10.79 -7.89
N SER A 94 -3.68 11.32 -7.43
CA SER A 94 -5.02 10.93 -7.88
C SER A 94 -5.62 11.93 -8.88
N ASP A 95 -4.88 12.98 -9.25
CA ASP A 95 -5.37 13.99 -10.17
C ASP A 95 -5.57 13.39 -11.57
N ALA A 96 -6.72 13.68 -12.17
CA ALA A 96 -7.13 13.13 -13.46
C ALA A 96 -6.09 13.39 -14.58
N ALA A 97 -5.44 14.56 -14.60
CA ALA A 97 -4.41 14.84 -15.59
C ALA A 97 -3.12 14.03 -15.33
N VAL A 98 -2.76 13.83 -14.05
CA VAL A 98 -1.59 13.04 -13.66
C VAL A 98 -1.82 11.55 -13.95
N CYS A 99 -3.05 11.07 -13.76
CA CYS A 99 -3.44 9.69 -14.07
C CYS A 99 -3.79 9.46 -15.55
N GLY A 100 -3.84 10.51 -16.37
CA GLY A 100 -4.20 10.42 -17.79
C GLY A 100 -5.68 10.14 -18.06
N ASP A 101 -6.57 10.42 -17.11
CA ASP A 101 -8.02 10.26 -17.25
C ASP A 101 -8.65 11.57 -17.77
N ALA A 102 -8.69 11.71 -19.09
CA ALA A 102 -9.20 12.93 -19.73
C ALA A 102 -10.71 13.14 -19.56
N GLU A 103 -11.48 12.07 -19.35
CA GLU A 103 -12.94 12.13 -19.17
C GLU A 103 -13.29 12.64 -17.76
N ALA A 104 -12.42 12.39 -16.78
CA ALA A 104 -12.58 12.86 -15.41
C ALA A 104 -12.17 14.35 -15.20
N LEU A 105 -11.59 15.01 -16.19
CA LEU A 105 -11.20 16.43 -16.11
C LEU A 105 -12.40 17.39 -16.01
N GLY A 106 -13.56 17.00 -16.55
CA GLY A 106 -14.77 17.81 -16.52
C GLY A 106 -14.57 19.21 -17.12
N ASP A 107 -14.93 20.26 -16.37
CA ASP A 107 -14.62 21.65 -16.75
C ASP A 107 -13.12 21.93 -16.57
N GLY A 108 -12.40 21.97 -17.68
CA GLY A 108 -10.96 22.21 -17.71
C GLY A 108 -10.51 23.52 -17.03
N ALA A 109 -11.34 24.57 -17.01
CA ALA A 109 -10.98 25.83 -16.34
C ALA A 109 -11.14 25.71 -14.82
N ALA A 110 -12.20 25.03 -14.36
CA ALA A 110 -12.39 24.72 -12.94
C ALA A 110 -11.30 23.78 -12.42
N TRP A 111 -10.97 22.74 -13.20
CA TRP A 111 -9.86 21.83 -12.91
C TRP A 111 -8.53 22.58 -12.83
N ALA A 112 -8.19 23.40 -13.83
CA ALA A 112 -6.91 24.10 -13.87
C ALA A 112 -6.71 25.02 -12.64
N ARG A 113 -7.78 25.66 -12.16
CA ARG A 113 -7.75 26.47 -10.93
C ARG A 113 -7.53 25.61 -9.68
N ALA A 114 -8.23 24.48 -9.57
CA ALA A 114 -8.08 23.55 -8.45
C ALA A 114 -6.67 22.93 -8.42
N PHE A 115 -6.18 22.50 -9.58
CA PHE A 115 -4.84 21.95 -9.75
C PHE A 115 -3.75 22.98 -9.42
N TYR A 116 -3.90 24.23 -9.87
CA TYR A 116 -2.96 25.30 -9.55
C TYR A 116 -2.90 25.60 -8.05
N ALA A 117 -4.05 25.59 -7.35
CA ALA A 117 -4.09 25.75 -5.90
C ALA A 117 -3.38 24.59 -5.17
N LEU A 118 -3.63 23.35 -5.61
CA LEU A 118 -2.97 22.16 -5.07
C LEU A 118 -1.45 22.20 -5.32
N TRP A 119 -1.03 22.60 -6.53
CA TRP A 119 0.39 22.80 -6.86
C TRP A 119 1.03 23.79 -5.91
N LEU A 120 0.42 24.96 -5.69
CA LEU A 120 0.96 25.98 -4.80
C LEU A 120 1.16 25.45 -3.37
N GLU A 121 0.20 24.66 -2.87
CA GLU A 121 0.31 24.01 -1.57
C GLU A 121 1.47 23.00 -1.53
N CYS A 122 1.56 22.11 -2.52
CA CYS A 122 2.67 21.16 -2.65
C CYS A 122 4.04 21.87 -2.80
N SER A 123 4.11 22.94 -3.58
CA SER A 123 5.34 23.72 -3.78
C SER A 123 5.78 24.44 -2.51
N ALA A 124 4.84 24.95 -1.72
CA ALA A 124 5.15 25.57 -0.43
C ALA A 124 5.66 24.55 0.59
N LEU A 125 5.13 23.32 0.57
CA LEU A 125 5.60 22.21 1.41
C LEU A 125 7.01 21.77 0.99
N ALA A 126 7.27 21.60 -0.31
CA ALA A 126 8.57 21.20 -0.84
C ALA A 126 9.71 22.20 -0.55
N ARG A 127 9.40 23.48 -0.26
CA ARG A 127 10.40 24.50 0.12
C ARG A 127 10.68 24.55 1.63
N LYS A 128 9.88 23.85 2.44
CA LYS A 128 10.02 23.81 3.91
C LYS A 128 10.84 22.62 4.40
N SER A 129 11.06 21.61 3.55
CA SER A 129 12.03 20.53 3.77
C SER A 129 13.42 20.98 3.37
#